data_AF-A0A165SD78-F1
#
_entry.id   AF-A0A165SD78-F1
#
_cell.length_a   1.000
_cell.length_b   1.000
_cell.length_c   1.000
_cell.angle_alpha   90.00
_cell.angle_beta   90.00
_cell.angle_gamma   90.00
#
_symmetry.space_group_name_H-M   'P 1'
#
loop_
_entity.id
_entity.type
_entity.pdbx_description
1 polymer ?
#
loop_
_entity_poly.entity_id
_entity_poly.type
_entity_poly.pdbx_seq_one_letter_code
_entity_poly.pdbx_strand_id
1 'polypeptide(L)'
;MNRTTRIGPAPAVTLLAGAVALAGLLAGCAPGNPDPTTTPSAPPTTSEPAETTPPATETAPPTEEPAARGAGSSLEAIDAYALCRAQTGRFYGDPGRTVFAPFDAATVLQRDDGLWYVYMDVEDPSQEPELVDVAGSECIVGGTMGEPQWELFGSIARDVADESIADYNRSLGGA
;
A
#
# COMPACT_ATOMS: atom_id res chain seq x y z
N MET A 1 50.12 9.74 26.31
CA MET A 1 50.49 10.69 25.24
C MET A 1 49.22 11.08 24.53
N ASN A 2 48.74 12.29 24.82
CA ASN A 2 47.48 12.84 24.34
C ASN A 2 47.66 13.37 22.92
N ARG A 3 46.80 12.96 21.98
CA ARG A 3 46.55 13.72 20.75
C ARG A 3 45.06 14.00 20.64
N THR A 4 44.70 15.10 21.28
CA THR A 4 43.43 15.81 21.08
C THR A 4 43.50 16.52 19.74
N THR A 5 42.86 15.98 18.71
CA THR A 5 42.64 16.68 17.45
C THR A 5 41.26 17.32 17.48
N ARG A 6 41.21 18.62 17.83
CA ARG A 6 40.07 19.50 17.56
C ARG A 6 40.19 19.98 16.11
N ILE A 7 39.19 19.69 15.29
CA ILE A 7 38.99 20.37 13.99
C ILE A 7 37.61 21.04 14.07
N GLY A 8 37.60 22.30 13.66
CA GLY A 8 36.59 23.31 13.94
C GLY A 8 35.21 23.11 13.30
N PRO A 9 34.29 24.04 13.58
CA PRO A 9 32.88 23.94 13.21
C PRO A 9 32.68 24.06 11.70
N ALA A 10 31.92 23.12 11.13
CA ALA A 10 31.41 23.19 9.76
C ALA A 10 30.31 24.27 9.65
N PRO A 11 30.19 24.94 8.49
CA PRO A 11 29.36 26.14 8.32
C PRO A 11 27.86 25.85 8.41
N ALA A 12 27.15 26.78 9.04
CA ALA A 12 25.70 26.80 9.19
C ALA A 12 24.99 26.74 7.83
N VAL A 13 24.21 25.69 7.61
CA VAL A 13 23.27 25.58 6.49
C VAL A 13 22.08 26.48 6.80
N THR A 14 22.01 27.63 6.13
CA THR A 14 20.88 28.56 6.21
C THR A 14 19.65 27.94 5.53
N LEU A 15 18.72 27.40 6.32
CA LEU A 15 17.38 27.04 5.87
C LEU A 15 16.61 28.32 5.52
N LEU A 16 16.51 28.65 4.22
CA LEU A 16 15.56 29.64 3.74
C LEU A 16 14.15 29.07 3.83
N ALA A 17 13.38 29.58 4.81
CA ALA A 17 11.94 29.46 4.87
C ALA A 17 11.31 30.29 3.74
N GLY A 18 10.81 29.63 2.70
CA GLY A 18 10.00 30.24 1.65
C GLY A 18 8.53 29.90 1.82
N ALA A 19 7.81 30.71 2.58
CA ALA A 19 6.35 30.69 2.62
C ALA A 19 5.80 31.39 1.37
N VAL A 20 4.94 30.73 0.60
CA VAL A 20 4.09 31.39 -0.40
C VAL A 20 2.65 31.08 -0.08
N ALA A 21 1.95 32.10 0.41
CA ALA A 21 0.53 32.08 0.71
C ALA A 21 -0.28 32.70 -0.46
N LEU A 22 -1.34 31.98 -0.82
CA LEU A 22 -2.70 32.44 -1.15
C LEU A 22 -2.99 33.38 -2.35
N ALA A 23 -3.96 32.86 -3.14
CA ALA A 23 -5.24 33.47 -3.54
C ALA A 23 -5.41 34.00 -4.97
N GLY A 24 -6.41 33.44 -5.66
CA GLY A 24 -7.50 34.24 -6.22
C GLY A 24 -7.90 34.02 -7.69
N LEU A 25 -9.22 33.88 -7.88
CA LEU A 25 -10.07 34.15 -9.08
C LEU A 25 -10.19 32.97 -10.06
N LEU A 26 -11.37 32.45 -10.42
CA LEU A 26 -12.58 33.10 -10.95
C LEU A 26 -13.84 32.26 -10.60
N ALA A 27 -14.91 32.86 -10.05
CA ALA A 27 -16.21 33.11 -10.74
C ALA A 27 -16.65 31.96 -11.68
N GLY A 28 -17.77 31.25 -11.49
CA GLY A 28 -19.09 31.66 -11.03
C GLY A 28 -20.08 31.36 -12.17
N CYS A 29 -20.89 30.31 -12.05
CA CYS A 29 -22.15 30.16 -12.79
C CYS A 29 -23.17 29.44 -11.91
N ALA A 30 -24.32 30.09 -11.81
CA ALA A 30 -25.35 29.97 -10.78
C ALA A 30 -26.19 28.66 -10.85
N PRO A 31 -26.84 28.29 -9.73
CA PRO A 31 -27.87 27.26 -9.70
C PRO A 31 -29.20 27.83 -10.24
N GLY A 32 -29.79 27.17 -11.23
CA GLY A 32 -31.16 27.42 -11.65
C GLY A 32 -32.14 26.70 -10.73
N ASN A 33 -32.95 27.47 -9.99
CA ASN A 33 -34.10 27.00 -9.21
C ASN A 33 -35.38 27.68 -9.79
N PRO A 34 -36.60 27.34 -9.34
CA PRO A 34 -37.60 26.56 -10.08
C PRO A 34 -38.88 27.38 -10.39
N ASP A 35 -39.83 26.79 -11.10
CA ASP A 35 -41.23 27.26 -11.09
C ASP A 35 -42.19 26.09 -11.46
N PRO A 36 -43.50 26.15 -11.13
CA PRO A 36 -44.10 25.19 -10.22
C PRO A 36 -45.42 24.57 -10.73
N THR A 37 -45.92 23.60 -9.95
CA THR A 37 -47.34 23.22 -9.81
C THR A 37 -48.11 22.72 -11.03
N THR A 38 -48.42 21.41 -11.06
CA THR A 38 -49.81 20.91 -11.19
C THR A 38 -49.90 19.41 -10.89
N THR A 39 -50.82 19.06 -9.99
CA THR A 39 -51.34 17.73 -9.64
C THR A 39 -52.88 17.91 -9.56
N PRO A 40 -53.77 16.90 -9.63
CA PRO A 40 -53.77 15.52 -10.18
C PRO A 40 -54.91 15.28 -11.20
N SER A 41 -54.92 14.14 -11.92
CA SER A 41 -56.16 13.39 -12.27
C SER A 41 -55.87 12.06 -13.01
N ALA A 42 -56.46 10.98 -12.50
CA ALA A 42 -56.80 9.72 -13.19
C ALA A 42 -58.30 9.45 -12.88
N PRO A 43 -59.00 8.37 -13.33
CA PRO A 43 -58.79 7.29 -14.33
C PRO A 43 -60.06 7.20 -15.26
N PRO A 44 -60.62 6.07 -15.81
CA PRO A 44 -60.29 4.62 -15.88
C PRO A 44 -60.34 4.05 -17.35
N THR A 45 -60.15 2.78 -17.74
CA THR A 45 -60.65 1.48 -17.23
C THR A 45 -60.02 0.32 -18.06
N THR A 46 -59.78 -0.83 -17.39
CA THR A 46 -59.97 -2.24 -17.84
C THR A 46 -59.36 -2.78 -19.14
N SER A 47 -58.46 -3.78 -19.01
CA SER A 47 -58.67 -5.19 -19.44
C SER A 47 -57.49 -6.10 -19.01
N GLU A 48 -57.79 -7.06 -18.14
CA GLU A 48 -57.10 -8.37 -17.91
C GLU A 48 -57.68 -9.38 -18.95
N PRO A 49 -57.05 -10.48 -19.44
CA PRO A 49 -56.17 -11.49 -18.78
C PRO A 49 -54.88 -11.84 -19.59
N ALA A 50 -53.87 -12.58 -19.13
CA ALA A 50 -53.89 -13.87 -18.44
C ALA A 50 -52.62 -14.12 -17.61
N GLU A 51 -52.85 -14.79 -16.49
CA GLU A 51 -51.90 -15.35 -15.54
C GLU A 51 -51.04 -16.43 -16.22
N THR A 52 -49.72 -16.20 -16.29
CA THR A 52 -48.75 -17.27 -16.52
C THR A 52 -47.86 -17.28 -15.29
N THR A 53 -48.09 -18.21 -14.37
CA THR A 53 -47.18 -18.45 -13.23
C THR A 53 -45.84 -18.92 -13.81
N PRO A 54 -44.74 -18.14 -13.72
CA PRO A 54 -43.43 -18.69 -14.05
C PRO A 54 -43.10 -19.79 -13.01
N PRO A 55 -42.39 -20.86 -13.40
CA PRO A 55 -41.90 -21.83 -12.42
C PRO A 55 -41.10 -21.08 -11.36
N ALA A 56 -41.31 -21.44 -10.10
CA ALA A 56 -40.59 -20.85 -8.98
C ALA A 56 -39.09 -20.89 -9.28
N THR A 57 -38.50 -19.72 -9.50
CA THR A 57 -37.05 -19.56 -9.52
C THR A 57 -36.59 -19.96 -8.13
N GLU A 58 -35.96 -21.13 -8.04
CA GLU A 58 -35.18 -21.50 -6.86
C GLU A 58 -34.08 -20.45 -6.75
N THR A 59 -34.30 -19.47 -5.87
CA THR A 59 -33.29 -18.48 -5.51
C THR A 59 -32.14 -19.27 -4.91
N ALA A 60 -31.11 -19.50 -5.72
CA ALA A 60 -29.83 -19.97 -5.20
C ALA A 60 -29.45 -19.08 -4.01
N PRO A 61 -29.00 -19.65 -2.88
CA PRO A 61 -28.57 -18.83 -1.76
C PRO A 61 -27.53 -17.83 -2.27
N PRO A 62 -27.59 -16.56 -1.81
CA PRO A 62 -26.60 -15.58 -2.22
C PRO A 62 -25.22 -16.18 -1.97
N THR A 63 -24.43 -16.29 -3.04
CA THR A 63 -23.01 -16.55 -2.90
C THR A 63 -22.47 -15.34 -2.16
N GLU A 64 -22.15 -15.49 -0.87
CA GLU A 64 -21.54 -14.42 -0.08
C GLU A 64 -20.19 -14.11 -0.72
N GLU A 65 -20.14 -13.03 -1.47
CA GLU A 65 -18.90 -12.47 -1.96
C GLU A 65 -18.08 -12.05 -0.73
N PRO A 66 -16.81 -12.47 -0.61
CA PRO A 66 -15.99 -12.11 0.53
C PRO A 66 -15.95 -10.58 0.67
N ALA A 67 -16.38 -10.07 1.82
CA ALA A 67 -16.33 -8.63 2.08
C ALA A 67 -14.89 -8.13 1.93
N ALA A 68 -14.69 -7.08 1.13
CA ALA A 68 -13.39 -6.43 0.99
C ALA A 68 -12.88 -5.97 2.36
N ARG A 69 -11.64 -6.31 2.70
CA ARG A 69 -11.04 -5.89 3.98
C ARG A 69 -10.86 -4.36 3.99
N GLY A 70 -11.21 -3.75 5.11
CA GLY A 70 -11.14 -2.29 5.30
C GLY A 70 -9.77 -1.82 5.78
N ALA A 71 -9.48 -0.53 5.65
CA ALA A 71 -8.19 0.07 6.03
C ALA A 71 -7.75 -0.22 7.48
N GLY A 72 -8.69 -0.41 8.41
CA GLY A 72 -8.39 -0.72 9.82
C GLY A 72 -8.08 -2.19 10.11
N SER A 73 -8.11 -3.09 9.12
CA SER A 73 -7.76 -4.48 9.35
C SER A 73 -6.25 -4.65 9.55
N SER A 74 -5.88 -5.58 10.43
CA SER A 74 -4.49 -6.03 10.58
C SER A 74 -3.94 -6.56 9.26
N LEU A 75 -2.63 -6.43 9.09
CA LEU A 75 -1.93 -7.00 7.95
C LEU A 75 -1.94 -8.53 8.02
N GLU A 76 -2.27 -9.15 6.90
CA GLU A 76 -2.00 -10.56 6.62
C GLU A 76 -0.67 -10.69 5.86
N ALA A 77 -0.15 -11.93 5.73
CA ALA A 77 1.13 -12.20 5.05
C ALA A 77 1.17 -11.59 3.63
N ILE A 78 0.07 -11.73 2.88
CA ILE A 78 -0.01 -11.19 1.51
C ILE A 78 0.03 -9.66 1.48
N ASP A 79 -0.50 -9.00 2.51
CA ASP A 79 -0.47 -7.54 2.62
C ASP A 79 0.93 -7.06 2.94
N ALA A 80 1.61 -7.72 3.87
CA ALA A 80 2.98 -7.39 4.23
C ALA A 80 3.91 -7.52 3.01
N TYR A 81 3.77 -8.59 2.23
CA TYR A 81 4.49 -8.74 0.98
C TYR A 81 4.14 -7.64 -0.03
N ALA A 82 2.85 -7.35 -0.24
CA ALA A 82 2.42 -6.33 -1.19
C ALA A 82 2.92 -4.93 -0.80
N LEU A 83 2.90 -4.61 0.49
CA LEU A 83 3.45 -3.38 1.04
C LEU A 83 4.95 -3.30 0.83
N CYS A 84 5.69 -4.35 1.18
CA CYS A 84 7.14 -4.43 0.98
C CYS A 84 7.46 -4.21 -0.50
N ARG A 85 6.83 -4.96 -1.40
CA ARG A 85 7.03 -4.83 -2.85
C ARG A 85 6.73 -3.42 -3.37
N ALA A 86 5.64 -2.81 -2.91
CA ALA A 86 5.27 -1.45 -3.31
C ALA A 86 6.30 -0.41 -2.83
N GLN A 87 6.83 -0.58 -1.62
CA GLN A 87 7.88 0.27 -1.07
C GLN A 87 9.20 0.09 -1.83
N THR A 88 9.59 -1.15 -2.13
CA THR A 88 10.75 -1.48 -2.95
C THR A 88 10.64 -0.89 -4.36
N GLY A 89 9.48 -1.02 -5.01
CA GLY A 89 9.25 -0.42 -6.33
C GLY A 89 9.41 1.10 -6.35
N ARG A 90 9.01 1.80 -5.26
CA ARG A 90 9.25 3.24 -5.11
C ARG A 90 10.74 3.57 -4.94
N PHE A 91 11.50 2.69 -4.29
CA PHE A 91 12.93 2.87 -4.08
C PHE A 91 13.73 2.75 -5.39
N TYR A 92 13.42 1.74 -6.24
CA TYR A 92 14.11 1.56 -7.53
C TYR A 92 13.62 2.53 -8.63
N GLY A 93 12.47 3.19 -8.46
CA GLY A 93 12.04 4.35 -9.25
C GLY A 93 11.44 4.05 -10.63
N ASP A 94 11.86 2.97 -11.32
CA ASP A 94 11.26 2.50 -12.58
C ASP A 94 10.53 1.15 -12.41
N PRO A 95 9.19 1.14 -12.32
CA PRO A 95 8.41 -0.07 -12.13
C PRO A 95 8.41 -1.00 -13.36
N GLY A 96 8.81 -0.53 -14.54
CA GLY A 96 8.81 -1.31 -15.77
C GLY A 96 10.05 -2.21 -15.94
N ARG A 97 11.07 -2.01 -15.11
CA ARG A 97 12.37 -2.70 -15.23
C ARG A 97 12.66 -3.63 -14.05
N THR A 98 12.08 -3.35 -12.89
CA THR A 98 12.27 -4.15 -11.69
C THR A 98 11.39 -5.40 -11.73
N VAL A 99 12.00 -6.58 -11.69
CA VAL A 99 11.31 -7.86 -11.60
C VAL A 99 11.36 -8.33 -10.16
N PHE A 100 10.19 -8.61 -9.58
CA PHE A 100 10.07 -9.08 -8.20
C PHE A 100 9.76 -10.56 -8.20
N ALA A 101 10.38 -11.33 -7.29
CA ALA A 101 9.96 -12.68 -6.99
C ALA A 101 8.48 -12.68 -6.57
N PRO A 102 7.67 -13.63 -7.07
CA PRO A 102 6.27 -13.74 -6.69
C PRO A 102 6.12 -14.13 -5.21
N PHE A 103 4.92 -13.94 -4.65
CA PHE A 103 4.65 -14.17 -3.23
C PHE A 103 5.01 -15.60 -2.76
N ASP A 104 4.78 -16.61 -3.59
CA ASP A 104 5.08 -18.01 -3.29
C ASP A 104 6.58 -18.35 -3.31
N ALA A 105 7.40 -17.49 -3.91
CA ALA A 105 8.86 -17.56 -3.86
C ALA A 105 9.49 -16.65 -2.79
N ALA A 106 8.70 -15.74 -2.21
CA ALA A 106 9.14 -14.85 -1.14
C ALA A 106 9.15 -15.57 0.22
N THR A 107 9.97 -15.08 1.15
CA THR A 107 9.93 -15.49 2.55
C THR A 107 9.11 -14.48 3.33
N VAL A 108 7.99 -14.92 3.91
CA VAL A 108 7.09 -14.09 4.70
C VAL A 108 6.80 -14.78 6.02
N LEU A 109 7.31 -14.20 7.11
CA LEU A 109 7.30 -14.83 8.43
C LEU A 109 6.65 -13.88 9.45
N GLN A 110 5.76 -14.42 10.28
CA GLN A 110 5.18 -13.67 11.38
C GLN A 110 6.14 -13.67 12.58
N ARG A 111 6.46 -12.48 13.07
CA ARG A 111 7.32 -12.26 14.24
C ARG A 111 6.54 -12.33 15.55
N ASP A 112 7.26 -12.56 16.63
CA ASP A 112 6.72 -12.68 17.99
C ASP A 112 6.15 -11.35 18.52
N ASP A 113 6.63 -10.22 17.99
CA ASP A 113 6.13 -8.88 18.29
C ASP A 113 4.89 -8.48 17.47
N GLY A 114 4.38 -9.38 16.63
CA GLY A 114 3.20 -9.17 15.81
C GLY A 114 3.45 -8.48 14.47
N LEU A 115 4.71 -8.21 14.13
CA LEU A 115 5.10 -7.68 12.82
C LEU A 115 5.34 -8.83 11.82
N TRP A 116 5.42 -8.47 10.55
CA TRP A 116 5.78 -9.37 9.46
C TRP A 116 7.20 -9.09 8.99
N TYR A 117 8.04 -10.12 8.98
CA TYR A 117 9.28 -10.13 8.23
C TYR A 117 9.00 -10.54 6.79
N VAL A 118 9.53 -9.79 5.83
CA VAL A 118 9.42 -10.08 4.40
C VAL A 118 10.80 -10.01 3.77
N TYR A 119 11.18 -11.07 3.07
CA TYR A 119 12.27 -11.09 2.12
C TYR A 119 11.75 -11.50 0.74
N MET A 120 12.15 -10.78 -0.32
CA MET A 120 11.89 -11.18 -1.70
C MET A 120 13.08 -10.87 -2.60
N ASP A 121 13.35 -11.74 -3.58
CA ASP A 121 14.33 -11.43 -4.61
C ASP A 121 13.78 -10.35 -5.57
N VAL A 122 14.68 -9.51 -6.08
CA VAL A 122 14.46 -8.31 -6.86
C VAL A 122 15.56 -8.22 -7.91
N GLU A 123 15.20 -8.43 -9.16
CA GLU A 123 16.13 -8.28 -10.28
C GLU A 123 15.92 -6.91 -10.92
N ASP A 124 16.99 -6.14 -11.02
CA ASP A 124 17.05 -4.96 -11.89
C ASP A 124 18.06 -5.22 -13.02
N PRO A 125 17.60 -5.54 -14.24
CA PRO A 125 18.46 -5.89 -15.37
C PRO A 125 19.29 -4.69 -15.88
N SER A 126 19.13 -3.51 -15.28
CA SER A 126 19.93 -2.31 -15.58
C SER A 126 21.14 -2.12 -14.68
N GLN A 127 21.22 -2.87 -13.58
CA GLN A 127 22.36 -2.86 -12.69
C GLN A 127 23.58 -3.53 -13.36
N GLU A 128 24.77 -3.03 -13.06
CA GLU A 128 26.01 -3.68 -13.51
C GLU A 128 26.07 -5.11 -12.95
N PRO A 129 26.62 -6.10 -13.68
CA PRO A 129 26.63 -7.52 -13.29
C PRO A 129 27.17 -7.79 -11.88
N GLU A 130 28.07 -6.92 -11.41
CA GLU A 130 28.71 -6.98 -10.09
C GLU A 130 27.79 -6.49 -8.95
N LEU A 131 26.69 -5.83 -9.28
CA LEU A 131 25.64 -5.35 -8.37
C LEU A 131 24.39 -6.25 -8.41
N VAL A 132 24.36 -7.25 -9.30
CA VAL A 132 23.28 -8.25 -9.41
C VAL A 132 23.23 -9.15 -8.17
N ASP A 133 24.32 -9.28 -7.44
CA ASP A 133 24.38 -10.02 -6.17
C ASP A 133 23.67 -9.28 -5.00
N VAL A 134 23.30 -8.01 -5.18
CA VAL A 134 22.47 -7.23 -4.22
C VAL A 134 21.04 -7.13 -4.76
N ALA A 135 20.33 -8.25 -4.68
CA ALA A 135 19.04 -8.42 -5.33
C ALA A 135 17.93 -8.87 -4.36
N GLY A 136 18.06 -8.63 -3.06
CA GLY A 136 16.98 -8.91 -2.10
C GLY A 136 16.38 -7.62 -1.57
N SER A 137 15.06 -7.57 -1.39
CA SER A 137 14.41 -6.57 -0.53
C SER A 137 14.04 -7.19 0.79
N GLU A 138 14.40 -6.52 1.88
CA GLU A 138 14.05 -6.90 3.25
C GLU A 138 13.16 -5.83 3.88
N CYS A 139 12.08 -6.28 4.52
CA CYS A 139 11.15 -5.42 5.24
C CYS A 139 10.73 -6.04 6.56
N ILE A 140 10.52 -5.19 7.58
CA ILE A 140 9.76 -5.53 8.78
C ILE A 140 8.62 -4.52 8.91
N VAL A 141 7.39 -5.01 8.79
CA VAL A 141 6.18 -4.17 8.71
C VAL A 141 5.04 -4.74 9.56
N GLY A 142 4.35 -3.86 10.27
CA GLY A 142 3.16 -4.19 11.06
C GLY A 142 2.06 -3.15 10.92
N GLY A 143 1.18 -3.08 11.92
CA GLY A 143 0.06 -2.15 11.92
C GLY A 143 -1.14 -2.64 11.09
N THR A 144 -1.74 -1.73 10.35
CA THR A 144 -2.97 -2.00 9.56
C THR A 144 -2.76 -1.66 8.08
N MET A 145 -3.69 -2.10 7.22
CA MET A 145 -3.62 -1.77 5.79
C MET A 145 -3.62 -0.25 5.51
N GLY A 146 -4.33 0.55 6.31
CA GLY A 146 -4.41 2.00 6.16
C GLY A 146 -3.28 2.75 6.85
N GLU A 147 -2.64 2.14 7.83
CA GLU A 147 -1.58 2.74 8.63
C GLU A 147 -0.47 1.70 8.88
N PRO A 148 0.34 1.38 7.85
CA PRO A 148 1.44 0.44 7.98
C PRO A 148 2.57 1.06 8.82
N GLN A 149 3.10 0.26 9.74
CA GLN A 149 4.21 0.64 10.62
C GLN A 149 5.48 -0.05 10.15
N TRP A 150 6.50 0.74 9.79
CA TRP A 150 7.77 0.24 9.26
C TRP A 150 8.83 0.27 10.33
N GLU A 151 9.36 -0.90 10.70
CA GLU A 151 10.54 -1.02 11.57
C GLU A 151 11.82 -1.12 10.73
N LEU A 152 11.73 -1.76 9.56
CA LEU A 152 12.86 -1.93 8.66
C LEU A 152 12.41 -1.94 7.20
N PHE A 153 13.23 -1.32 6.36
CA PHE A 153 13.14 -1.38 4.91
C PHE A 153 14.54 -1.22 4.32
N GLY A 154 14.94 -2.11 3.42
CA GLY A 154 16.23 -1.99 2.72
C GLY A 154 16.43 -3.03 1.64
N SER A 155 17.53 -2.88 0.90
CA SER A 155 18.07 -3.92 0.04
C SER A 155 19.16 -4.70 0.78
N ILE A 156 19.24 -5.99 0.50
CA ILE A 156 20.16 -6.92 1.15
C ILE A 156 20.67 -7.94 0.12
N ALA A 157 21.91 -8.38 0.27
CA ALA A 157 22.45 -9.48 -0.53
C ALA A 157 21.88 -10.82 -0.04
N ARG A 158 21.74 -11.80 -0.93
CA ARG A 158 21.04 -13.05 -0.61
C ARG A 158 21.72 -13.84 0.51
N ASP A 159 23.04 -13.87 0.51
CA ASP A 159 23.84 -14.54 1.54
C ASP A 159 23.64 -13.92 2.94
N VAL A 160 23.53 -12.59 3.02
CA VAL A 160 23.21 -11.89 4.28
C VAL A 160 21.74 -12.10 4.66
N ALA A 161 20.84 -12.18 3.69
CA ALA A 161 19.43 -12.42 3.95
C ALA A 161 19.17 -13.79 4.58
N ASP A 162 19.91 -14.83 4.21
CA ASP A 162 19.76 -16.14 4.83
C ASP A 162 20.07 -16.10 6.35
N GLU A 163 21.01 -15.26 6.79
CA GLU A 163 21.25 -14.99 8.22
C GLU A 163 20.08 -14.24 8.87
N SER A 164 19.57 -13.20 8.22
CA SER A 164 18.39 -12.46 8.69
C SER A 164 17.15 -13.36 8.79
N ILE A 165 16.94 -14.26 7.83
CA ILE A 165 15.82 -15.21 7.83
C ILE A 165 15.96 -16.19 8.99
N ALA A 166 17.18 -16.67 9.26
CA ALA A 166 17.43 -17.57 10.38
C ALA A 166 17.19 -16.91 11.75
N ASP A 167 17.39 -15.60 11.85
CA ASP A 167 17.20 -14.79 13.06
C ASP A 167 16.10 -13.73 12.89
N TYR A 168 15.02 -14.06 12.16
CA TYR A 168 14.01 -13.08 11.73
C TYR A 168 13.23 -12.43 12.88
N ASN A 169 13.31 -13.01 14.09
CA ASN A 169 12.70 -12.51 15.33
C ASN A 169 13.63 -11.60 16.15
N ARG A 170 14.86 -11.37 15.68
CA ARG A 170 15.81 -10.46 16.30
C ARG A 170 15.19 -9.08 16.54
N SER A 171 15.42 -8.54 17.74
CA SER A 171 15.15 -7.13 18.03
C SER A 171 16.15 -6.26 17.28
N LEU A 172 15.65 -5.23 16.60
CA LEU A 172 16.51 -4.28 15.86
C LEU A 172 17.19 -3.25 16.76
N GLY A 173 16.78 -3.15 18.05
CA GLY A 173 17.44 -2.37 19.10
C GLY A 173 17.68 -0.90 18.75
N GLY A 174 16.88 0.01 19.29
CA GLY A 174 17.16 1.45 19.22
C GLY A 174 18.53 1.79 19.80
N ALA A 175 19.41 2.33 18.96
CA ALA A 175 20.67 2.98 19.34
C ALA A 175 20.44 4.46 19.67
#